data_AF-A0A0G0LJ95-F1
#
_entry.id   AF-A0A0G0LJ95-F1
#
_cell.length_a   1.000
_cell.length_b   1.000
_cell.length_c   1.000
_cell.angle_alpha   90.00
_cell.angle_beta   90.00
_cell.angle_gamma   90.00
#
_symmetry.space_group_name_H-M   'P 1'
#
loop_
_entity.id
_entity.type
_entity.pdbx_description
1 polymer ?
#
loop_
_entity_poly.entity_id
_entity_poly.type
_entity_poly.pdbx_seq_one_letter_code
_entity_poly.pdbx_strand_id
1 'polypeptide(L)'
;MDNHFGGVIWTNHALDRLRERGIKQGDAWATWRRPDQSYKGNLHKGDDAWRYYRQFGDQRIEVVAKQNEKKEWIILSVWSQRVSRNSPISPNLPNFPKVSFWVRLYNFIFTK
;
A
#
# COMPACT_ATOMS: atom_id res chain seq x y z
N MET A 1 10.17 8.52 -12.39
CA MET A 1 9.15 8.78 -11.36
C MET A 1 9.49 10.09 -10.70
N ASP A 2 8.48 10.88 -10.38
CA ASP A 2 8.60 12.25 -9.87
C ASP A 2 8.10 12.32 -8.43
N ASN A 3 8.84 12.98 -7.54
CA ASN A 3 8.51 13.13 -6.14
C ASN A 3 7.26 14.00 -5.89
N HIS A 4 6.81 14.80 -6.86
CA HIS A 4 5.63 15.67 -6.73
C HIS A 4 4.50 15.32 -7.72
N PHE A 5 4.51 14.10 -8.23
CA PHE A 5 3.55 13.66 -9.24
C PHE A 5 2.10 13.76 -8.74
N GLY A 6 1.26 14.45 -9.50
CA GLY A 6 -0.19 14.51 -9.27
C GLY A 6 -0.61 15.30 -8.03
N GLY A 7 0.21 16.27 -7.60
CA GLY A 7 -0.10 17.18 -6.49
C GLY A 7 0.07 16.55 -5.10
N VAL A 8 0.81 15.45 -5.01
CA VAL A 8 1.14 14.78 -3.74
C VAL A 8 2.64 14.53 -3.67
N ILE A 9 3.16 14.44 -2.46
CA ILE A 9 4.57 14.19 -2.19
C ILE A 9 4.80 12.69 -2.12
N TRP A 10 5.71 12.17 -2.92
CA TRP A 10 6.12 10.76 -2.91
C TRP A 10 7.43 10.62 -2.16
N THR A 11 7.45 9.78 -1.12
CA THR A 11 8.71 9.43 -0.46
C THR A 11 9.59 8.58 -1.38
N ASN A 12 10.90 8.66 -1.20
CA ASN A 12 11.84 7.79 -1.93
C ASN A 12 11.48 6.30 -1.74
N HIS A 13 11.09 5.93 -0.51
CA HIS A 13 10.60 4.58 -0.22
C HIS A 13 9.41 4.19 -1.11
N ALA A 14 8.39 5.05 -1.24
CA ALA A 14 7.25 4.76 -2.12
C ALA A 14 7.68 4.57 -3.58
N LEU A 15 8.58 5.41 -4.08
CA LEU A 15 9.08 5.31 -5.46
C LEU A 15 9.88 4.03 -5.70
N ASP A 16 10.71 3.63 -4.75
CA ASP A 16 11.47 2.39 -4.85
C ASP A 16 10.52 1.18 -4.85
N ARG A 17 9.47 1.17 -4.03
CA ARG A 17 8.45 0.11 -4.05
C ARG A 17 7.69 0.04 -5.38
N LEU A 18 7.42 1.18 -6.01
CA LEU A 18 6.81 1.21 -7.33
C LEU A 18 7.73 0.55 -8.37
N ARG A 19 9.03 0.89 -8.35
CA ARG A 19 10.04 0.32 -9.27
C ARG A 19 10.21 -1.18 -9.08
N GLU A 20 10.43 -1.62 -7.84
CA GLU A 20 10.64 -3.03 -7.48
C GLU A 20 9.49 -3.93 -7.92
N ARG A 21 8.26 -3.38 -7.99
CA ARG A 21 7.05 -4.13 -8.29
C ARG A 21 6.49 -3.91 -9.68
N GLY A 22 7.16 -3.08 -10.48
CA GLY A 22 6.68 -2.70 -11.81
C GLY A 22 5.31 -2.00 -11.77
N ILE A 23 4.99 -1.27 -10.69
CA ILE A 23 3.73 -0.52 -10.59
C ILE A 23 3.94 0.85 -11.21
N LYS A 24 3.05 1.24 -12.14
CA LYS A 24 3.10 2.59 -12.70
C LYS A 24 2.69 3.61 -11.64
N GLN A 25 3.46 4.68 -11.51
CA GLN A 25 3.17 5.76 -10.56
C GLN A 25 1.77 6.37 -10.78
N GLY A 26 1.30 6.43 -12.03
CA GLY A 26 -0.07 6.85 -12.36
C GLY A 26 -1.17 5.95 -11.79
N ASP A 27 -0.97 4.62 -11.78
CA ASP A 27 -1.95 3.66 -11.26
C ASP A 27 -2.04 3.75 -9.72
N ALA A 28 -0.89 3.93 -9.08
CA ALA A 28 -0.83 4.20 -7.64
C ALA A 28 -1.48 5.55 -7.30
N TRP A 29 -1.21 6.60 -8.09
CA TRP A 29 -1.87 7.89 -7.91
C TRP A 29 -3.40 7.78 -8.07
N ALA A 30 -3.87 7.04 -9.08
CA ALA A 30 -5.28 6.79 -9.31
C ALA A 30 -5.94 5.99 -8.18
N THR A 31 -5.17 5.14 -7.49
CA THR A 31 -5.61 4.38 -6.31
C THR A 31 -5.84 5.32 -5.12
N TRP A 32 -4.92 6.25 -4.86
CA TRP A 32 -5.09 7.25 -3.82
C TRP A 32 -6.22 8.25 -4.14
N ARG A 33 -6.28 8.73 -5.39
CA ARG A 33 -7.23 9.79 -5.80
C ARG A 33 -8.68 9.30 -5.89
N ARG A 34 -8.89 8.07 -6.36
CA ARG A 34 -10.23 7.49 -6.56
C ARG A 34 -10.21 6.00 -6.15
N PRO A 35 -10.12 5.72 -4.85
CA PRO A 35 -10.05 4.37 -4.32
C PRO A 35 -11.39 3.65 -4.45
N ASP A 36 -11.35 2.32 -4.51
CA ASP A 36 -12.53 1.48 -4.31
C ASP A 36 -12.85 1.36 -2.82
N GLN A 37 -11.81 1.31 -1.97
CA GLN A 37 -11.94 1.23 -0.52
C GLN A 37 -10.90 2.11 0.17
N SER A 38 -11.31 2.80 1.23
CA SER A 38 -10.44 3.61 2.08
C SER A 38 -10.59 3.20 3.54
N TYR A 39 -9.46 2.99 4.21
CA TYR A 39 -9.43 2.65 5.63
C TYR A 39 -8.52 3.63 6.36
N LYS A 40 -9.08 4.34 7.34
CA LYS A 40 -8.27 5.07 8.30
C LYS A 40 -7.65 4.06 9.28
N GLY A 41 -6.34 4.11 9.49
CA GLY A 41 -5.66 3.15 10.35
C GLY A 41 -4.54 3.78 11.14
N ASN A 42 -4.43 3.42 12.42
CA ASN A 42 -3.27 3.72 13.25
C ASN A 42 -2.12 2.79 12.84
N LEU A 43 -1.37 3.16 11.80
CA LEU A 43 -0.13 2.46 11.45
C LEU A 43 0.96 2.66 12.53
N HIS A 44 0.86 3.74 13.31
CA HIS A 44 1.61 4.02 14.53
C HIS A 44 0.66 4.53 15.61
N LYS A 45 1.01 4.38 16.89
CA LYS A 45 0.35 5.12 17.99
C LYS A 45 0.57 6.62 17.73
N GLY A 46 -0.45 7.30 17.19
CA GLY A 46 -0.46 8.76 17.01
C GLY A 46 -0.44 9.27 15.57
N ASP A 47 -0.26 8.42 14.55
CA ASP A 47 -0.25 8.87 13.15
C ASP A 47 -1.57 8.55 12.43
N ASP A 48 -2.26 9.61 12.00
CA ASP A 48 -3.47 9.57 11.16
C ASP A 48 -3.15 9.16 9.70
N ALA A 49 -2.73 7.91 9.51
CA ALA A 49 -2.48 7.34 8.19
C ALA A 49 -3.76 6.77 7.56
N TRP A 50 -3.85 6.93 6.24
CA TRP A 50 -4.91 6.40 5.40
C TRP A 50 -4.37 5.32 4.49
N ARG A 51 -5.19 4.29 4.29
CA ARG A 51 -4.93 3.20 3.35
C ARG A 51 -5.99 3.21 2.28
N TYR A 52 -5.56 3.23 1.04
CA TYR A 52 -6.39 3.28 -0.13
C TYR A 52 -6.17 2.04 -0.96
N TYR A 53 -7.25 1.41 -1.39
CA TYR A 53 -7.21 0.20 -2.20
C TYR A 53 -7.96 0.43 -3.49
N ARG A 54 -7.39 -0.12 -4.57
CA ARG A 54 -8.06 -0.19 -5.86
C ARG A 54 -7.67 -1.45 -6.59
N GLN A 55 -8.66 -2.10 -7.20
CA GLN A 55 -8.43 -3.32 -7.96
C GLN A 55 -8.38 -3.03 -9.46
N PHE A 56 -7.32 -3.51 -10.10
CA PHE A 56 -7.08 -3.48 -11.53
C PHE A 56 -7.01 -4.93 -12.03
N GLY A 57 -8.14 -5.47 -12.47
CA GLY A 57 -8.22 -6.87 -12.91
C GLY A 57 -7.90 -7.85 -11.78
N ASP A 58 -6.81 -8.61 -11.95
CA ASP A 58 -6.29 -9.56 -10.94
C ASP A 58 -5.24 -8.94 -10.01
N GLN A 59 -4.96 -7.65 -10.13
CA GLN A 59 -4.01 -6.93 -9.29
C GLN A 59 -4.73 -5.94 -8.38
N ARG A 60 -4.57 -6.07 -7.07
CA ARG A 60 -5.02 -5.08 -6.08
C ARG A 60 -3.85 -4.21 -5.71
N ILE A 61 -3.96 -2.90 -5.96
CA ILE A 61 -3.00 -1.89 -5.52
C ILE A 61 -3.46 -1.32 -4.19
N GLU A 62 -2.51 -1.10 -3.30
CA GLU A 62 -2.69 -0.46 -2.01
C GLU A 62 -1.72 0.70 -1.86
N VAL A 63 -2.22 1.84 -1.42
CA VAL A 63 -1.43 3.05 -1.18
C VAL A 63 -1.63 3.51 0.26
N VAL A 64 -0.53 3.69 0.96
CA VAL A 64 -0.52 4.27 2.31
C VAL A 64 -0.13 5.73 2.20
N ALA A 65 -0.97 6.63 2.70
CA ALA A 65 -0.73 8.06 2.65
C ALA A 65 -1.10 8.74 3.98
N LYS A 66 -0.46 9.87 4.28
CA LYS A 66 -0.84 10.73 5.40
C LYS A 66 -0.81 12.19 5.00
N GLN A 67 -1.49 13.04 5.74
CA GLN A 67 -1.36 14.49 5.60
C GLN A 67 -0.31 15.01 6.59
N ASN A 68 0.52 15.96 6.16
CA ASN A 68 1.38 16.71 7.05
C ASN A 68 0.64 17.91 7.68
N GLU A 69 1.34 18.66 8.53
CA GLU A 69 0.81 19.87 9.18
C GLU A 69 0.37 20.96 8.19
N LYS A 70 0.98 21.00 7.00
CA LYS A 70 0.64 21.90 5.89
C LYS A 70 -0.53 21.41 5.03
N LYS A 71 -1.19 20.31 5.43
CA LYS A 71 -2.29 19.63 4.70
C LYS A 71 -1.89 19.05 3.35
N GLU A 72 -0.59 18.88 3.11
CA GLU A 72 -0.07 18.21 1.92
C GLU A 72 -0.13 16.70 2.12
N TRP A 73 -0.53 15.99 1.07
CA TRP A 73 -0.57 14.53 1.09
C TRP A 73 0.80 13.96 0.80
N ILE A 74 1.24 13.07 1.67
CA ILE A 74 2.50 12.33 1.56
C ILE A 74 2.18 10.86 1.35
N ILE A 75 2.61 10.32 0.21
CA ILE A 75 2.56 8.90 -0.10
C ILE A 75 3.74 8.21 0.57
N LEU A 76 3.44 7.41 1.60
CA LEU A 76 4.43 6.73 2.42
C LEU A 76 4.92 5.45 1.75
N SER A 77 4.02 4.65 1.19
CA SER A 77 4.38 3.37 0.58
C SER A 77 3.30 2.85 -0.36
N VAL A 78 3.70 2.05 -1.34
CA VAL A 78 2.79 1.45 -2.34
C VAL A 78 3.01 -0.06 -2.43
N TRP A 79 1.90 -0.77 -2.55
CA TRP A 79 1.84 -2.22 -2.53
C TRP A 79 0.94 -2.75 -3.63
N SER A 80 1.24 -3.96 -4.07
CA SER A 80 0.35 -4.69 -4.96
C SER A 80 0.28 -6.13 -4.53
N GLN A 81 -0.92 -6.69 -4.55
CA GLN A 81 -1.19 -8.10 -4.34
C GLN A 81 -1.94 -8.66 -5.53
N ARG A 82 -1.57 -9.86 -5.99
CA ARG A 82 -2.40 -10.60 -6.94
C ARG A 82 -3.61 -11.17 -6.22
N VAL A 83 -4.79 -10.85 -6.69
CA VAL A 83 -6.06 -11.41 -6.22
C VAL A 83 -6.29 -12.69 -7.03
N SER A 84 -5.95 -13.85 -6.46
CA SER A 84 -6.29 -15.13 -7.10
C SER A 84 -7.81 -15.28 -7.08
N ARG A 85 -8.43 -15.48 -8.25
CA ARG A 85 -9.87 -15.79 -8.35
C ARG A 85 -10.23 -17.17 -7.78
N ASN A 86 -9.23 -18.03 -7.55
CA ASN A 86 -9.41 -19.37 -7.00
C ASN A 86 -8.47 -19.58 -5.81
N SER A 87 -9.01 -19.54 -4.59
CA SER A 87 -8.52 -20.46 -3.56
C SER A 87 -9.52 -21.62 -3.55
N PRO A 88 -9.22 -22.79 -4.12
CA PRO A 88 -9.81 -23.99 -3.55
C PRO A 88 -9.34 -24.01 -2.10
N ILE A 89 -10.28 -24.08 -1.16
CA ILE A 89 -9.97 -24.43 0.23
C ILE A 89 -9.25 -25.77 0.13
N SER A 90 -7.93 -25.78 0.25
CA SER A 90 -7.16 -27.02 0.36
C SER A 90 -7.29 -27.47 1.82
N PRO A 91 -8.01 -28.57 2.12
CA PRO A 91 -8.33 -28.96 3.49
C PRO A 91 -7.12 -29.46 4.30
N ASN A 92 -5.94 -29.61 3.68
CA ASN A 92 -4.76 -30.23 4.31
C ASN A 92 -3.48 -29.43 4.11
N LEU A 93 -3.46 -28.15 4.52
CA LEU A 93 -2.21 -27.44 4.78
C LEU A 93 -2.09 -27.20 6.29
N PRO A 94 -0.92 -27.49 6.92
CA PRO A 94 -0.69 -27.10 8.30
C PRO A 94 -0.90 -25.59 8.41
N ASN A 95 -1.51 -25.20 9.53
CA ASN A 95 -2.02 -23.87 9.82
C ASN A 95 -0.86 -22.86 9.85
N PHE A 96 -0.37 -22.44 8.69
CA PHE A 96 0.58 -21.34 8.59
C PHE A 96 -0.16 -20.12 9.12
N PRO A 97 0.33 -19.47 10.20
CA PRO A 97 -0.30 -18.25 10.66
C PRO A 97 -0.37 -17.32 9.47
N LYS A 98 -1.58 -16.84 9.15
CA LYS A 98 -1.78 -15.78 8.15
C LYS A 98 -1.02 -14.58 8.69
N VAL A 99 0.28 -14.51 8.41
CA VAL A 99 1.13 -13.44 8.89
C VAL A 99 0.56 -12.21 8.23
N SER A 100 -0.11 -11.39 9.04
CA SER A 100 -0.70 -10.16 8.57
C SER A 100 0.37 -9.42 7.81
N PHE A 101 0.01 -8.98 6.62
CA PHE A 101 0.88 -8.23 5.72
C PHE A 101 1.64 -7.10 6.48
N TRP A 102 1.00 -6.54 7.50
CA TRP A 102 1.54 -5.50 8.41
C TRP A 102 2.66 -5.96 9.35
N VAL A 103 2.67 -7.23 9.77
CA VAL A 103 3.75 -7.80 10.60
C VAL A 103 5.02 -7.95 9.77
N ARG A 104 4.87 -8.36 8.51
CA ARG A 104 6.00 -8.45 7.56
C ARG A 104 6.50 -7.06 7.15
N LEU A 105 5.60 -6.09 7.08
CA LEU A 105 5.91 -4.68 6.80
C LEU A 105 6.67 -4.00 7.94
N TYR A 106 6.22 -4.16 9.18
CA TYR A 106 6.88 -3.58 10.35
C TYR A 106 8.34 -4.05 10.46
N ASN A 107 8.55 -5.37 10.36
CA ASN A 107 9.89 -5.94 10.50
C ASN A 107 10.84 -5.54 9.36
N PHE A 108 10.32 -5.21 8.17
CA PHE A 108 11.15 -4.79 7.04
C PHE A 108 11.55 -3.31 7.10
N ILE A 109 10.71 -2.44 7.66
CA ILE A 109 10.96 -1.00 7.75
C ILE A 109 11.74 -0.64 9.03
N PHE A 110 11.51 -1.35 10.14
CA PHE A 110 11.99 -0.95 11.47
C PHE A 110 12.95 -1.93 12.14
N THR A 111 13.22 -3.09 11.54
CA THR A 111 14.25 -4.02 12.06
C THR A 111 15.48 -3.95 11.17
N LYS A 112 16.52 -3.28 11.66
CA LYS A 112 17.91 -3.35 11.17
C LYS A 112 18.77 -3.91 12.29
#